data_AF-A0A6I5I1D7-F1
#
_entry.id   AF-A0A6I5I1D7-F1
#
_cell.length_a   1.000
_cell.length_b   1.000
_cell.length_c   1.000
_cell.angle_alpha   90.00
_cell.angle_beta   90.00
_cell.angle_gamma   90.00
#
_symmetry.space_group_name_H-M   'P 1'
#
loop_
_entity.id
_entity.type
_entity.pdbx_description
1 polymer ?
#
loop_
_entity_poly.entity_id
_entity_poly.type
_entity_poly.pdbx_seq_one_letter_code
_entity_poly.pdbx_strand_id
1 'polypeptide(L)'
;MSVVVRRLVAFIAALVLAVEAVGIVIINVVLGTVVKNQDMSLAGTDPGAMSKGTWVLGGVSGLFLLLCAALLVLTGARDRAPGRVARTVLICCAVVHGVLGALTVGLVGWPAFAWMMVVLGLIVLALVAYGPEGAAPDAGRKAGPGPEPEKPAAPAPA
;
A
#
# COMPACT_ATOMS: atom_id res chain seq x y z
N MET A 1 15.19 -5.91 -9.91
CA MET A 1 15.46 -4.57 -9.33
C MET A 1 16.71 -4.67 -8.46
N SER A 2 17.65 -3.72 -8.55
CA SER A 2 18.84 -3.77 -7.68
C SER A 2 18.46 -3.49 -6.22
N VAL A 3 19.26 -4.00 -5.27
CA VAL A 3 19.05 -3.82 -3.83
C VAL A 3 19.00 -2.33 -3.48
N VAL A 4 19.89 -1.52 -4.06
CA VAL A 4 19.94 -0.07 -3.85
C VAL A 4 18.62 0.61 -4.23
N VAL A 5 18.10 0.30 -5.42
CA VAL A 5 16.85 0.90 -5.92
C VAL A 5 15.67 0.50 -5.04
N ARG A 6 15.56 -0.78 -4.69
CA ARG A 6 14.45 -1.27 -3.87
C ARG A 6 14.44 -0.64 -2.47
N ARG A 7 15.61 -0.54 -1.82
CA ARG A 7 15.74 0.13 -0.52
C ARG A 7 15.38 1.61 -0.63
N LEU A 8 15.88 2.29 -1.66
CA LEU A 8 15.56 3.70 -1.91
C LEU A 8 14.05 3.93 -2.05
N VAL A 9 13.36 3.10 -2.83
CA VAL A 9 11.90 3.16 -2.99
C VAL A 9 11.19 3.02 -1.64
N ALA A 10 11.61 2.07 -0.80
CA ALA A 10 11.00 1.90 0.53
C ALA A 10 11.20 3.12 1.44
N PHE A 11 12.41 3.71 1.45
CA PHE A 11 12.68 4.91 2.26
C PHE A 11 11.94 6.15 1.73
N ILE A 12 11.86 6.34 0.41
CA ILE A 12 11.11 7.44 -0.19
C ILE A 12 9.62 7.28 0.13
N ALA A 13 9.06 6.09 -0.08
CA ALA A 13 7.67 5.80 0.26
C ALA A 13 7.38 6.07 1.74
N ALA A 14 8.27 5.64 2.65
CA ALA A 14 8.13 5.90 4.08
C ALA A 14 8.15 7.39 4.41
N LEU A 15 9.07 8.16 3.82
CA LEU A 15 9.17 9.60 4.02
C LEU A 15 7.91 10.31 3.55
N VAL A 16 7.41 9.98 2.35
CA VAL A 16 6.18 10.56 1.80
C VAL A 16 4.99 10.28 2.71
N LEU A 17 4.79 9.02 3.14
CA LEU A 17 3.70 8.67 4.06
C LEU A 17 3.80 9.39 5.42
N ALA A 18 5.02 9.60 5.91
CA ALA A 18 5.23 10.36 7.15
C ALA A 18 4.84 11.84 6.98
N VAL A 19 5.18 12.47 5.85
CA VAL A 19 4.77 13.84 5.53
C VAL A 19 3.25 13.93 5.37
N GLU A 20 2.62 12.97 4.70
CA GLU A 20 1.16 12.92 4.55
C GLU A 20 0.45 12.71 5.89
N ALA A 21 1.01 11.89 6.79
CA ALA A 21 0.47 11.72 8.14
C ALA A 21 0.39 13.07 8.87
N VAL A 22 1.45 13.87 8.81
CA VAL A 22 1.49 15.21 9.39
C VAL A 22 0.45 16.12 8.72
N GLY A 23 0.41 16.13 7.39
CA GLY A 23 -0.57 16.92 6.63
C GLY A 23 -2.03 16.59 6.99
N ILE A 24 -2.39 15.31 7.04
CA ILE A 24 -3.73 14.84 7.39
C ILE A 24 -4.11 15.25 8.81
N VAL A 25 -3.20 15.09 9.78
CA VAL A 25 -3.46 15.48 11.17
C VAL A 25 -3.69 16.98 11.27
N ILE A 26 -2.83 17.80 10.65
CA ILE A 26 -2.98 19.26 10.65
C ILE A 26 -4.33 19.67 10.03
N ILE A 27 -4.66 19.15 8.86
CA ILE A 27 -5.91 19.48 8.15
C ILE A 27 -7.13 19.13 9.02
N ASN A 28 -7.17 17.93 9.61
CA ASN A 28 -8.30 17.48 10.42
C ASN A 28 -8.40 18.24 11.76
N VAL A 29 -7.27 18.56 12.40
CA VAL A 29 -7.28 19.38 13.63
C VAL A 29 -7.83 20.76 13.34
N VAL A 30 -7.38 21.41 12.25
CA VAL A 30 -7.86 22.72 11.83
C VAL A 30 -9.36 22.66 11.50
N LEU A 31 -9.78 21.74 10.62
CA LEU A 31 -11.19 21.59 10.24
C LEU A 31 -12.08 21.29 11.45
N GLY A 32 -11.68 20.37 12.33
CA GLY A 32 -12.44 20.06 13.52
C GLY A 32 -12.55 21.24 14.50
N THR A 33 -11.52 22.08 14.57
CA THR A 33 -11.54 23.32 15.38
C THR A 33 -12.46 24.36 14.77
N VAL A 34 -12.42 24.55 13.45
CA VAL A 34 -13.33 25.47 12.74
C VAL A 34 -14.78 25.04 12.91
N VAL A 35 -15.10 23.75 12.69
CA VAL A 35 -16.46 23.22 12.90
C VAL A 35 -16.95 23.48 14.33
N LYS A 36 -16.09 23.25 15.33
CA LYS A 36 -16.41 23.52 16.73
C LYS A 36 -16.69 24.99 17.00
N ASN A 37 -15.92 25.90 16.38
CA ASN A 37 -16.03 27.34 16.61
C ASN A 37 -17.17 28.01 15.82
N GLN A 38 -17.75 27.32 14.83
CA GLN A 38 -18.81 27.86 13.98
C GLN A 38 -20.21 27.39 14.39
N ASP A 39 -20.35 26.54 15.43
CA ASP A 39 -21.61 25.93 15.89
C ASP A 39 -22.51 25.45 14.74
N MET A 40 -21.90 24.94 13.66
CA MET A 40 -22.63 24.54 12.48
C MET A 40 -23.36 23.22 12.72
N SER A 41 -24.67 23.31 12.94
CA SER A 41 -25.59 22.18 12.83
C SER A 41 -25.71 21.80 11.35
N LEU A 42 -25.05 20.71 10.94
CA LEU A 42 -25.34 20.09 9.66
C LEU A 42 -26.50 19.11 9.84
N ALA A 43 -27.68 19.49 9.36
CA ALA A 43 -28.89 18.66 9.40
C ALA A 43 -29.30 18.18 10.81
N GLY A 44 -29.07 19.00 11.85
CA GLY A 44 -29.41 18.65 13.24
C GLY A 44 -28.35 17.81 13.96
N THR A 45 -27.22 17.52 13.32
CA THR A 45 -26.10 16.79 13.92
C THR A 45 -25.38 17.70 14.92
N ASP A 46 -25.11 17.19 16.13
CA ASP A 46 -24.36 17.90 17.17
C ASP A 46 -22.97 18.34 16.65
N PRO A 47 -22.66 19.65 16.61
CA PRO A 47 -21.35 20.15 16.20
C PRO A 47 -20.20 19.56 17.03
N GLY A 48 -20.46 19.25 18.31
CA GLY A 48 -19.52 18.59 19.20
C GLY A 48 -19.16 17.19 18.73
N ALA A 49 -20.15 16.40 18.30
CA ALA A 49 -19.92 15.08 17.70
C ALA A 49 -19.17 15.17 16.37
N MET A 50 -19.51 16.13 15.51
CA MET A 50 -18.85 16.31 14.21
C MET A 50 -17.38 16.71 14.36
N SER A 51 -17.07 17.66 15.25
CA SER A 51 -15.69 18.08 15.55
C SER A 51 -14.85 16.93 16.12
N LYS A 52 -15.38 16.21 17.12
CA LYS A 52 -14.71 15.02 17.69
C LYS A 52 -14.46 13.95 16.63
N GLY A 53 -15.43 13.71 15.75
CA GLY A 53 -15.30 12.78 14.62
C GLY A 53 -14.13 13.16 13.71
N THR A 54 -14.03 14.43 13.31
CA THR A 54 -12.93 14.93 12.47
C THR A 54 -11.57 14.77 13.16
N TRP A 55 -11.46 15.08 14.46
CA TRP A 55 -10.21 14.90 15.19
C TRP A 55 -9.79 13.43 15.32
N VAL A 56 -10.74 12.54 15.63
CA VAL A 56 -10.48 11.09 15.70
C VAL A 56 -10.07 10.56 14.33
N LEU A 57 -10.76 10.96 13.26
CA LEU A 57 -10.41 10.57 11.90
C LEU A 57 -8.99 11.01 11.54
N GLY A 58 -8.62 12.26 11.85
CA GLY A 58 -7.28 12.79 11.66
C GLY A 58 -6.22 12.01 12.42
N GLY A 59 -6.45 11.76 13.71
CA GLY A 59 -5.51 11.05 14.58
C GLY A 59 -5.31 9.60 14.17
N VAL A 60 -6.40 8.85 13.91
CA VAL A 60 -6.35 7.45 13.47
C VAL A 60 -5.68 7.34 12.10
N SER A 61 -6.03 8.21 11.15
CA SER A 61 -5.42 8.20 9.82
C SER A 61 -3.93 8.53 9.89
N GLY A 62 -3.53 9.54 10.66
CA GLY A 62 -2.13 9.89 10.86
C GLY A 62 -1.33 8.75 11.49
N LEU A 63 -1.87 8.11 12.54
CA LEU A 63 -1.22 6.95 13.17
C LEU A 63 -1.09 5.77 12.21
N PHE A 64 -2.12 5.50 11.41
CA PHE A 64 -2.10 4.44 10.40
C PHE A 64 -1.03 4.68 9.34
N LEU A 65 -0.88 5.91 8.84
CA LEU A 65 0.16 6.27 7.88
C LEU A 65 1.56 6.18 8.49
N LEU A 66 1.74 6.63 9.73
CA LEU A 66 3.01 6.49 10.46
C LEU A 66 3.39 5.03 10.69
N LEU A 67 2.41 4.16 11.00
CA LEU A 67 2.62 2.72 11.08
C LEU A 67 3.11 2.16 9.73
N CYS A 68 2.47 2.55 8.62
CA CYS A 68 2.91 2.13 7.28
C CYS A 68 4.32 2.62 6.95
N ALA A 69 4.64 3.87 7.27
CA ALA A 69 5.98 4.43 7.10
C ALA A 69 7.03 3.65 7.91
N ALA A 70 6.75 3.34 9.18
CA ALA A 70 7.62 2.53 10.02
C ALA A 70 7.84 1.13 9.45
N LEU A 71 6.79 0.48 8.93
CA LEU A 71 6.91 -0.84 8.30
C LEU A 71 7.80 -0.79 7.04
N LEU A 72 7.71 0.26 6.23
CA LEU A 72 8.56 0.46 5.06
C LEU A 72 10.02 0.74 5.44
N VAL A 73 10.27 1.56 6.47
CA VAL A 73 11.62 1.76 7.04
C VAL A 73 12.22 0.43 7.50
N LEU A 74 11.47 -0.36 8.26
CA LEU A 74 11.92 -1.68 8.73
C LEU A 74 12.21 -2.63 7.57
N THR A 75 11.39 -2.61 6.52
CA THR A 75 11.56 -3.42 5.31
C THR A 75 12.82 -3.00 4.55
N GLY A 76 13.02 -1.70 4.31
CA GLY A 76 14.20 -1.17 3.62
C GLY A 76 15.50 -1.27 4.42
N ALA A 77 15.42 -1.22 5.75
CA ALA A 77 16.56 -1.38 6.64
C ALA A 77 17.02 -2.84 6.73
N ARG A 78 16.06 -3.79 6.85
CA ARG A 78 16.37 -5.23 6.91
C ARG A 78 16.61 -5.85 5.54
N ASP A 79 16.19 -5.16 4.48
CA ASP A 79 16.14 -5.66 3.10
C ASP A 79 15.51 -7.06 2.97
N ARG A 80 14.49 -7.33 3.81
CA ARG A 80 13.73 -8.58 3.82
C ARG A 80 12.27 -8.29 3.53
N ALA A 81 11.59 -9.24 2.91
CA ALA A 81 10.17 -9.13 2.61
C ALA A 81 9.35 -8.85 3.89
N PRO A 82 8.34 -7.95 3.85
CA PRO A 82 7.47 -7.70 4.98
C PRO A 82 6.67 -8.98 5.31
N GLY A 83 6.54 -9.28 6.60
CA GLY A 83 5.68 -10.38 7.07
C GLY A 83 4.22 -10.18 6.65
N ARG A 84 3.40 -11.24 6.76
CA ARG A 84 1.99 -11.25 6.29
C ARG A 84 1.18 -10.07 6.83
N VAL A 85 1.27 -9.79 8.12
CA VAL A 85 0.54 -8.67 8.76
C VAL A 85 0.99 -7.33 8.19
N ALA A 86 2.30 -7.07 8.13
CA ALA A 86 2.84 -5.83 7.58
C ALA A 86 2.41 -5.62 6.12
N ARG A 87 2.41 -6.70 5.33
CA ARG A 87 1.94 -6.67 3.95
C ARG A 87 0.44 -6.34 3.86
N THR A 88 -0.41 -6.96 4.68
CA THR A 88 -1.84 -6.64 4.73
C THR A 88 -2.07 -5.17 5.06
N VAL A 89 -1.37 -4.64 6.06
CA VAL A 89 -1.47 -3.21 6.46
C VAL A 89 -1.08 -2.29 5.29
N LEU A 90 0.02 -2.57 4.60
CA LEU A 90 0.46 -1.78 3.44
C LEU A 90 -0.50 -1.90 2.24
N ILE A 91 -1.12 -3.06 2.03
CA ILE A 91 -2.18 -3.23 1.02
C ILE A 91 -3.41 -2.41 1.38
N CYS A 92 -3.86 -2.42 2.64
CA CYS A 92 -4.95 -1.55 3.10
C CYS A 92 -4.62 -0.07 2.84
N CYS A 93 -3.37 0.34 3.09
CA CYS A 93 -2.92 1.70 2.80
C CYS A 93 -2.99 2.03 1.31
N ALA A 94 -2.53 1.11 0.45
CA ALA A 94 -2.65 1.26 -1.01
C ALA A 94 -4.11 1.38 -1.45
N VAL A 95 -5.01 0.56 -0.92
CA VAL A 95 -6.45 0.63 -1.24
C VAL A 95 -7.03 2.00 -0.84
N VAL A 96 -6.73 2.50 0.36
CA VAL A 96 -7.16 3.83 0.80
C VAL A 96 -6.66 4.92 -0.15
N HIS A 97 -5.39 4.86 -0.58
CA HIS A 97 -4.85 5.83 -1.54
C HIS A 97 -5.49 5.72 -2.92
N GLY A 98 -5.84 4.51 -3.37
CA GLY A 98 -6.57 4.30 -4.61
C GLY A 98 -7.96 4.94 -4.57
N VAL A 99 -8.71 4.73 -3.48
CA VAL A 99 -10.03 5.35 -3.27
C VAL A 99 -9.91 6.88 -3.19
N LEU A 100 -8.99 7.39 -2.39
CA LEU A 100 -8.75 8.84 -2.30
C LEU A 100 -8.33 9.43 -3.65
N GLY A 101 -7.46 8.75 -4.40
CA GLY A 101 -7.07 9.13 -5.75
C GLY A 101 -8.30 9.28 -6.66
N ALA A 102 -9.19 8.29 -6.69
CA ALA A 102 -10.43 8.38 -7.48
C ALA A 102 -11.29 9.59 -7.07
N LEU A 103 -11.44 9.87 -5.77
CA LEU A 103 -12.20 11.02 -5.28
C LEU A 103 -11.56 12.36 -5.64
N THR A 104 -10.22 12.46 -5.64
CA THR A 104 -9.53 13.71 -5.95
C THR A 104 -9.76 14.18 -7.38
N VAL A 105 -10.04 13.28 -8.34
CA VAL A 105 -10.35 13.66 -9.74
C VAL A 105 -11.56 14.59 -9.81
N GLY A 106 -12.62 14.30 -9.04
CA GLY A 106 -13.86 15.06 -9.06
C GLY A 106 -13.92 16.21 -8.04
N LEU A 107 -13.28 16.06 -6.89
CA LEU A 107 -13.42 17.01 -5.77
C LEU A 107 -12.31 18.05 -5.67
N VAL A 108 -11.11 17.77 -6.20
CA VAL A 108 -9.92 18.59 -5.96
C VAL A 108 -9.23 18.99 -7.27
N GLY A 109 -9.03 18.04 -8.18
CA GLY A 109 -8.45 18.26 -9.51
C GLY A 109 -7.28 17.34 -9.85
N TRP A 110 -6.82 17.45 -11.10
CA TRP A 110 -5.79 16.61 -11.68
C TRP A 110 -4.45 16.57 -10.93
N PRO A 111 -3.90 17.69 -10.40
CA PRO A 111 -2.63 17.64 -9.67
C PRO A 111 -2.70 16.78 -8.41
N ALA A 112 -3.80 16.86 -7.66
CA ALA A 112 -4.02 16.04 -6.46
C ALA A 112 -4.11 14.55 -6.82
N PHE A 113 -4.83 14.22 -7.90
CA PHE A 113 -4.87 12.87 -8.43
C PHE A 113 -3.47 12.34 -8.80
N ALA A 114 -2.67 13.14 -9.52
CA ALA A 114 -1.32 12.76 -9.90
C ALA A 114 -0.44 12.48 -8.66
N TRP A 115 -0.52 13.33 -7.63
CA TRP A 115 0.16 13.11 -6.36
C TRP A 115 -0.26 11.78 -5.72
N MET A 116 -1.56 11.54 -5.58
CA MET A 116 -2.09 10.28 -5.02
C MET A 116 -1.61 9.05 -5.79
N MET A 117 -1.52 9.14 -7.12
CA MET A 117 -1.01 8.05 -7.97
C MET A 117 0.48 7.82 -7.79
N VAL A 118 1.29 8.87 -7.55
CA VAL A 118 2.71 8.73 -7.22
C VAL A 118 2.88 7.99 -5.90
N VAL A 119 2.13 8.38 -4.85
CA VAL A 119 2.20 7.72 -3.54
C VAL A 119 1.73 6.26 -3.64
N LEU A 120 0.59 6.01 -4.28
CA LEU A 120 0.10 4.66 -4.54
C LEU A 120 1.14 3.83 -5.29
N GLY A 121 1.73 4.39 -6.35
CA GLY A 121 2.78 3.76 -7.14
C GLY A 121 3.98 3.40 -6.29
N LEU A 122 4.43 4.27 -5.38
CA LEU A 122 5.53 4.01 -4.45
C LEU A 122 5.21 2.85 -3.49
N ILE A 123 4.00 2.82 -2.92
CA ILE A 123 3.57 1.73 -2.01
C ILE A 123 3.53 0.40 -2.77
N VAL A 124 2.90 0.36 -3.94
CA VAL A 124 2.78 -0.84 -4.77
C VAL A 124 4.16 -1.29 -5.26
N LEU A 125 5.02 -0.37 -5.68
CA LEU A 125 6.38 -0.68 -6.11
C LEU A 125 7.19 -1.30 -4.97
N ALA A 126 7.08 -0.77 -3.75
CA ALA A 126 7.70 -1.37 -2.57
C ALA A 126 7.16 -2.79 -2.30
N LEU A 127 5.85 -2.99 -2.36
CA LEU A 127 5.21 -4.30 -2.15
C LEU A 127 5.62 -5.35 -3.20
N VAL A 128 5.75 -4.95 -4.46
CA VAL A 128 6.20 -5.83 -5.56
C VAL A 128 7.69 -6.13 -5.43
N ALA A 129 8.51 -5.11 -5.14
CA ALA A 129 9.95 -5.27 -5.05
C ALA A 129 10.38 -6.14 -3.84
N TYR A 130 9.61 -6.10 -2.76
CA TYR A 130 9.73 -6.96 -1.58
C TYR A 130 8.70 -8.10 -1.57
N GLY A 131 8.29 -8.58 -2.76
CA GLY A 131 7.38 -9.71 -2.90
C GLY A 131 7.88 -10.98 -2.20
N PRO A 132 6.99 -11.98 -2.00
CA PRO A 132 7.35 -13.18 -1.24
C PRO A 132 8.46 -13.94 -1.99
N GLU A 133 9.56 -14.21 -1.28
CA GLU A 133 10.63 -15.10 -1.74
C GLU A 133 10.02 -16.49 -1.99
N GLY A 134 9.69 -16.79 -3.23
CA GLY A 134 9.00 -18.03 -3.62
C GLY A 134 8.14 -17.89 -4.88
N ALA A 135 7.75 -16.68 -5.25
CA ALA A 135 7.15 -16.40 -6.55
C ALA A 135 8.23 -15.94 -7.54
N ALA A 136 9.25 -16.78 -7.77
CA ALA A 136 9.95 -16.70 -9.04
C ALA A 136 8.90 -16.95 -10.14
N PRO A 137 8.92 -16.23 -11.27
CA PRO A 137 8.14 -16.65 -12.42
C PRO A 137 8.63 -18.06 -12.78
N ASP A 138 7.73 -19.05 -12.83
CA ASP A 138 7.96 -20.36 -13.45
C ASP A 138 8.19 -20.19 -14.97
N ALA A 139 9.21 -19.44 -15.37
CA ALA A 139 9.75 -19.41 -16.71
C ALA A 139 10.72 -20.60 -16.84
N GLY A 140 10.17 -21.82 -16.71
CA GLY A 140 11.00 -23.03 -16.65
C GLY A 140 10.28 -24.38 -16.64
N ARG A 141 8.95 -24.44 -16.59
CA ARG A 141 8.24 -25.72 -16.80
C ARG A 141 8.08 -26.00 -18.30
N LYS A 142 9.19 -26.25 -19.00
CA LYS A 142 9.18 -27.02 -20.25
C LYS A 142 9.75 -28.42 -19.99
N ALA A 143 9.03 -29.39 -20.55
CA ALA A 143 9.35 -30.82 -20.65
C ALA A 143 9.34 -31.62 -19.33
N GLY A 144 8.16 -32.14 -18.97
CA GLY A 144 8.15 -33.49 -18.39
C GLY A 144 8.69 -34.48 -19.44
N PRO A 145 9.37 -35.56 -19.04
CA PRO A 145 9.80 -36.59 -19.99
C PRO A 145 8.58 -37.10 -20.76
N GLY A 146 8.65 -37.05 -22.09
CA GLY A 146 7.67 -37.72 -22.94
C GLY A 146 7.72 -39.24 -22.70
N PRO A 147 6.65 -39.99 -23.00
CA PRO A 147 6.67 -41.44 -22.91
C PRO A 147 7.79 -41.99 -23.82
N GLU A 148 8.68 -42.80 -23.25
CA GLU A 148 9.70 -43.54 -24.00
C GLU A 148 9.03 -44.46 -25.05
N PRO A 149 9.62 -44.60 -26.26
CA PRO A 149 9.10 -45.51 -27.26
C PRO A 149 9.23 -46.96 -26.81
N GLU A 150 8.09 -47.66 -26.85
CA GLU A 150 7.94 -49.09 -26.57
C GLU A 150 8.91 -49.91 -27.43
N LYS A 151 9.82 -50.63 -26.78
CA LYS A 151 10.83 -51.49 -27.39
C LYS A 151 10.13 -52.77 -27.91
N PRO A 152 10.18 -53.10 -29.21
CA PRO A 152 9.54 -54.31 -29.72
C PRO A 152 10.12 -55.57 -29.08
N ALA A 153 9.26 -56.41 -28.50
CA ALA A 153 9.63 -57.70 -27.94
C ALA A 153 10.12 -58.64 -29.06
N ALA A 154 11.29 -59.25 -28.85
CA ALA A 154 11.85 -60.25 -29.74
C ALA A 154 11.04 -61.56 -29.67
N PRO A 155 10.99 -62.38 -30.75
CA PRO A 155 10.20 -63.60 -30.77
C PRO A 155 10.84 -64.70 -29.91
N ALA A 156 10.01 -65.49 -29.24
CA ALA A 156 10.43 -66.62 -28.42
C ALA A 156 10.99 -67.78 -29.26
N PRO A 157 12.00 -68.54 -28.77
CA PRO A 157 12.47 -69.75 -29.44
C PRO A 157 11.55 -70.96 -29.21
N ALA A 158 11.70 -71.93 -30.12
CA ALA A 158 10.81 -73.06 -30.45
C ALA A 158 10.30 -73.96 -29.31
#